data_AF-A0A812RKN5-F1
#
_entry.id   AF-A0A812RKN5-F1
#
_cell.length_a   1.000
_cell.length_b   1.000
_cell.length_c   1.000
_cell.angle_alpha   90.00
_cell.angle_beta   90.00
_cell.angle_gamma   90.00
#
_symmetry.space_group_name_H-M   'P 1'
#
loop_
_entity.id
_entity.type
_entity.pdbx_description
1 polymer ?
#
loop_
_entity_poly.entity_id
_entity_poly.type
_entity_poly.pdbx_seq_one_letter_code
_entity_poly.pdbx_strand_id
1 'polypeptide(L)'
;RNQLFEINLKEVKLGADVAVKGLVDKTKGYSGADVTNVCREAAMMGLRRRMQQARKEGKSLQELNNLKQEVDVPVTQADFLEAISNVNRSVGNEDLQRFTDWMKEFGSV
;
A
#
# COMPACT_ATOMS: atom_id res chain seq x y z
N ARG A 1 -3.37 8.96 -11.13
CA ARG A 1 -3.38 8.31 -9.79
C ARG A 1 -3.93 6.88 -9.85
N ASN A 2 -5.06 6.60 -10.53
CA ASN A 2 -5.51 5.22 -10.81
C ASN A 2 -4.40 4.36 -11.44
N GLN A 3 -3.74 4.88 -12.49
CA GLN A 3 -2.60 4.21 -13.12
C GLN A 3 -1.43 3.91 -12.16
N LEU A 4 -1.23 4.73 -11.13
CA LEU A 4 -0.19 4.48 -10.13
C LEU A 4 -0.54 3.27 -9.26
N PHE A 5 -1.81 3.15 -8.85
CA PHE A 5 -2.29 1.94 -8.17
C PHE A 5 -2.22 0.72 -9.09
N GLU A 6 -2.61 0.85 -10.37
CA GLU A 6 -2.50 -0.24 -11.34
C GLU A 6 -1.05 -0.74 -11.51
N ILE A 7 -0.07 0.17 -11.59
CA ILE A 7 1.35 -0.18 -11.67
C ILE A 7 1.83 -0.87 -10.40
N ASN A 8 1.54 -0.29 -9.22
CA ASN A 8 2.01 -0.84 -7.94
C ASN A 8 1.32 -2.16 -7.56
N LEU A 9 0.11 -2.41 -8.05
CA LEU A 9 -0.68 -3.61 -7.73
C LEU A 9 -0.67 -4.65 -8.85
N LYS A 10 0.09 -4.44 -9.93
CA LYS A 10 0.12 -5.32 -11.11
C LYS A 10 0.45 -6.78 -10.78
N GLU A 11 1.35 -6.99 -9.82
CA GLU A 11 1.80 -8.32 -9.38
C GLU A 11 1.19 -8.74 -8.04
N VAL A 12 0.27 -7.92 -7.50
CA VAL A 12 -0.37 -8.16 -6.21
C VAL A 12 -1.73 -8.78 -6.46
N LYS A 13 -1.98 -9.95 -5.87
CA LYS A 13 -3.32 -10.55 -5.89
C LYS A 13 -4.24 -9.72 -5.02
N LEU A 14 -5.30 -9.18 -5.59
CA LEU A 14 -6.30 -8.39 -4.87
C LEU A 14 -7.49 -9.25 -4.47
N GLY A 15 -8.03 -8.99 -3.28
CA GLY A 15 -9.31 -9.51 -2.84
C GLY A 15 -10.46 -8.91 -3.64
N ALA A 16 -11.56 -9.65 -3.77
CA ALA A 16 -12.76 -9.18 -4.48
C ALA A 16 -13.42 -7.95 -3.82
N ASP A 17 -13.09 -7.70 -2.55
CA ASP A 17 -13.57 -6.58 -1.74
C ASP A 17 -12.79 -5.27 -1.98
N VAL A 18 -11.69 -5.31 -2.74
CA VAL A 18 -10.82 -4.15 -2.98
C VAL A 18 -11.45 -3.17 -3.97
N ALA A 19 -11.74 -1.96 -3.51
CA ALA A 19 -12.25 -0.88 -4.33
C ALA A 19 -11.15 0.15 -4.62
N VAL A 20 -10.38 -0.06 -5.71
CA VAL A 20 -9.25 0.81 -6.10
C VAL A 20 -9.66 2.28 -6.22
N LYS A 21 -10.85 2.56 -6.76
CA LYS A 21 -11.39 3.93 -6.86
C LYS A 21 -11.50 4.61 -5.48
N GLY A 22 -11.96 3.88 -4.46
CA GLY A 22 -12.06 4.38 -3.10
C GLY A 22 -10.69 4.62 -2.45
N LEU A 23 -9.69 3.82 -2.78
CA LEU A 23 -8.30 4.02 -2.34
C LEU A 23 -7.69 5.29 -2.93
N VAL A 24 -7.98 5.57 -4.20
CA VAL A 24 -7.51 6.79 -4.87
C VAL A 24 -8.11 8.04 -4.21
N ASP A 25 -9.39 7.99 -3.83
CA ASP A 25 -10.03 9.09 -3.11
C ASP A 25 -9.46 9.29 -1.70
N LYS A 26 -9.21 8.19 -0.97
CA LYS A 26 -8.59 8.23 0.36
C LYS A 26 -7.12 8.66 0.35
N THR A 27 -6.44 8.51 -0.79
CA THR A 27 -5.04 8.91 -0.96
C THR A 27 -4.89 10.24 -1.72
N LYS A 28 -5.92 11.09 -1.75
CA LYS A 28 -5.79 12.48 -2.19
C LYS A 28 -4.81 13.23 -1.29
N GLY A 29 -3.87 13.95 -1.90
CA GLY A 29 -2.82 14.68 -1.16
C GLY A 29 -1.62 13.83 -0.71
N TYR A 30 -1.57 12.53 -1.03
CA TYR A 30 -0.33 11.76 -0.91
C TYR A 30 0.60 12.01 -2.10
N SER A 31 1.91 11.89 -1.92
CA SER A 31 2.86 11.86 -3.04
C SER A 31 2.81 10.52 -3.77
N GLY A 32 3.44 10.44 -4.95
CA GLY A 32 3.60 9.16 -5.65
C GLY A 32 4.34 8.11 -4.81
N ALA A 33 5.38 8.55 -4.10
CA ALA A 33 6.15 7.69 -3.20
C ALA A 33 5.32 7.18 -2.03
N ASP A 34 4.48 8.04 -1.42
CA ASP A 34 3.63 7.59 -0.32
C ASP A 34 2.58 6.57 -0.78
N VAL A 35 1.98 6.75 -1.97
CA VAL A 35 1.03 5.78 -2.54
C VAL A 35 1.72 4.44 -2.80
N THR A 36 2.94 4.45 -3.33
CA THR A 36 3.75 3.22 -3.47
C THR A 36 4.01 2.56 -2.12
N ASN A 37 4.34 3.34 -1.08
CA ASN A 37 4.54 2.81 0.27
C ASN A 37 3.25 2.20 0.85
N VAL A 38 2.10 2.84 0.66
CA VAL A 38 0.79 2.29 1.06
C VAL A 38 0.54 0.95 0.37
N CYS A 39 0.78 0.85 -0.94
CA CYS A 39 0.57 -0.41 -1.68
C CYS A 39 1.50 -1.51 -1.18
N ARG A 40 2.77 -1.18 -0.90
CA ARG A 40 3.76 -2.13 -0.38
C ARG A 40 3.41 -2.60 1.04
N GLU A 41 3.02 -1.68 1.92
CA GLU A 41 2.63 -2.02 3.29
C GLU A 41 1.37 -2.92 3.28
N ALA A 42 0.36 -2.57 2.47
CA ALA A 42 -0.85 -3.38 2.31
C ALA A 42 -0.53 -4.80 1.80
N ALA A 43 0.39 -4.94 0.83
CA ALA A 43 0.83 -6.24 0.34
C ALA A 43 1.51 -7.11 1.41
N MET A 44 2.19 -6.49 2.38
CA MET A 44 2.88 -7.21 3.46
C MET A 44 1.98 -7.57 4.64
N MET A 45 0.83 -6.91 4.80
CA MET A 45 -0.10 -7.10 5.92
C MET A 45 -0.56 -8.56 6.07
N GLY A 46 -0.96 -9.20 4.96
CA GLY A 46 -1.40 -10.60 4.96
C GLY A 46 -0.32 -11.57 5.46
N LEU A 47 0.92 -11.41 4.98
CA LEU A 47 2.06 -12.19 5.46
C LEU A 47 2.34 -11.90 6.94
N ARG A 48 2.28 -10.64 7.38
CA ARG A 48 2.53 -10.24 8.76
C ARG A 48 1.55 -10.90 9.73
N ARG A 49 0.26 -10.94 9.39
CA ARG A 49 -0.77 -11.64 10.19
C ARG A 49 -0.51 -13.14 10.27
N ARG A 50 -0.19 -13.79 9.14
CA ARG A 50 0.16 -15.23 9.13
C ARG A 50 1.38 -15.54 9.99
N MET A 51 2.42 -14.72 9.90
CA MET A 51 3.62 -14.88 10.72
C MET A 51 3.33 -14.70 12.21
N GLN A 52 2.50 -13.72 12.58
CA GLN A 52 2.08 -13.52 13.96
C GLN A 52 1.24 -14.70 14.48
N GLN A 53 0.31 -15.20 13.67
CA GLN A 53 -0.53 -16.34 14.01
C GLN A 53 0.31 -17.61 14.18
N ALA A 54 1.20 -17.91 13.23
CA ALA A 54 2.11 -19.04 13.31
C ALA A 54 3.02 -18.98 14.55
N ARG A 55 3.48 -17.78 14.94
CA ARG A 55 4.24 -17.59 16.18
C ARG A 55 3.39 -17.87 17.43
N LYS A 56 2.12 -17.47 17.44
CA LYS A 56 1.18 -17.78 18.54
C LYS A 56 0.88 -19.28 18.65
N GLU A 57 0.84 -19.97 17.51
CA GLU A 57 0.69 -21.43 17.42
C GLU A 57 1.95 -22.21 17.80
N GLY A 58 3.06 -21.52 18.10
CA GLY A 58 4.33 -22.15 18.47
C GLY A 58 5.07 -22.81 17.31
N LYS A 59 4.76 -22.45 16.05
CA LYS A 59 5.43 -22.99 14.87
C LYS A 59 6.93 -22.68 14.88
N SER A 60 7.72 -23.64 14.42
CA SER A 60 9.17 -23.54 14.31
C SER A 60 9.60 -22.52 13.26
N LEU A 61 10.87 -22.09 13.32
CA LEU A 61 11.45 -21.15 12.37
C LEU A 61 11.47 -21.69 10.93
N GLN A 62 11.54 -23.01 10.77
CA GLN A 62 11.48 -23.69 9.47
C GLN A 62 10.08 -23.59 8.85
N GLU A 63 9.03 -23.83 9.64
CA GLU A 63 7.64 -23.69 9.21
C GLU A 63 7.30 -22.23 8.84
N LEU A 64 7.82 -21.28 9.60
CA LEU A 64 7.69 -19.85 9.29
C LEU A 64 8.36 -19.45 7.97
N ASN A 65 9.50 -20.06 7.62
CA ASN A 65 10.18 -19.80 6.35
C ASN A 65 9.40 -20.36 5.16
N ASN A 66 8.75 -21.51 5.30
CA ASN A 66 7.90 -22.07 4.26
C ASN A 66 6.66 -21.19 4.00
N LEU A 67 6.07 -20.62 5.07
CA LEU A 67 4.94 -19.69 4.95
C LEU A 67 5.26 -18.43 4.14
N LYS A 68 6.53 -17.99 4.10
CA LYS A 68 6.95 -16.85 3.26
C LYS A 68 6.91 -17.18 1.76
N GLN A 69 7.09 -18.44 1.40
CA GLN A 69 7.07 -18.90 0.00
C GLN A 69 5.65 -19.15 -0.53
N GLU A 70 4.68 -19.41 0.36
CA GLU A 70 3.29 -19.75 0.01
C GLU A 70 2.31 -18.56 0.05
N VAL A 71 2.78 -17.32 0.02
CA VAL A 71 1.89 -16.15 0.17
C VAL A 71 1.25 -15.77 -1.17
N ASP A 72 0.31 -16.60 -1.61
CA ASP A 72 -0.74 -16.22 -2.56
C ASP A 72 -1.97 -15.65 -1.80
N VAL A 73 -1.72 -14.81 -0.79
CA VAL A 73 -2.79 -14.20 0.01
C VAL A 73 -3.29 -12.98 -0.73
N PRO A 74 -4.58 -12.95 -1.12
CA PRO A 74 -5.15 -11.74 -1.69
C PRO A 74 -5.13 -10.61 -0.66
N VAL A 75 -4.64 -9.45 -1.08
CA VAL A 75 -4.67 -8.22 -0.29
C VAL A 75 -6.10 -7.70 -0.25
N THR A 76 -6.61 -7.48 0.94
CA THR A 76 -8.01 -7.07 1.19
C THR A 76 -8.13 -5.55 1.31
N GLN A 77 -9.36 -5.04 1.26
CA GLN A 77 -9.62 -3.62 1.49
C GLN A 77 -9.15 -3.17 2.88
N ALA A 78 -9.27 -4.04 3.89
CA ALA A 78 -8.83 -3.77 5.25
C ALA A 78 -7.30 -3.54 5.32
N ASP A 79 -6.52 -4.29 4.56
CA ASP A 79 -5.05 -4.13 4.49
C ASP A 79 -4.66 -2.75 4.01
N PHE A 80 -5.35 -2.23 3.00
CA PHE A 80 -5.12 -0.88 2.51
C PHE A 80 -5.52 0.19 3.52
N LEU A 81 -6.64 0.01 4.22
CA LEU A 81 -7.07 0.97 5.23
C LEU A 81 -6.09 1.03 6.41
N GLU A 82 -5.58 -0.12 6.84
CA GLU A 82 -4.55 -0.21 7.87
C GLU A 82 -3.23 0.42 7.39
N ALA A 83 -2.82 0.12 6.16
CA ALA A 83 -1.63 0.72 5.55
C ALA A 83 -1.74 2.25 5.46
N ILE A 84 -2.88 2.78 5.03
CA ILE A 84 -3.13 4.24 4.98
C ILE A 84 -3.05 4.87 6.37
N SER A 85 -3.53 4.18 7.41
CA SER A 85 -3.44 4.65 8.79
C SER A 85 -2.01 4.64 9.34
N ASN A 86 -1.15 3.74 8.87
CA ASN A 86 0.21 3.57 9.37
C ASN A 86 1.25 4.38 8.57
N VAL A 87 0.98 4.68 7.29
CA VAL A 87 1.86 5.49 6.45
C VAL A 87 1.62 6.97 6.73
N ASN A 88 2.56 7.59 7.43
CA ASN A 88 2.58 9.04 7.60
C ASN A 88 2.69 9.74 6.25
N ARG A 89 1.82 10.71 6.00
CA ARG A 89 1.91 11.58 4.83
C ARG A 89 3.21 12.38 4.92
N SER A 90 4.18 12.08 4.07
CA SER A 90 5.51 12.71 4.11
C SER A 90 5.52 14.13 3.56
N VAL A 91 4.54 14.49 2.73
CA VAL A 91 4.46 15.79 2.07
C VAL A 91 3.36 16.64 2.69
N GLY A 92 3.74 17.81 3.25
CA GLY A 92 2.79 18.77 3.78
C GLY A 92 1.92 19.39 2.70
N ASN A 93 0.74 19.90 3.07
CA ASN A 93 -0.12 20.64 2.12
C ASN A 93 0.63 21.83 1.47
N GLU A 94 1.59 22.42 2.18
CA GLU A 94 2.41 23.54 1.70
C GLU A 94 3.37 23.14 0.57
N ASP A 95 4.02 21.98 0.68
CA ASP A 95 4.92 21.47 -0.37
C ASP A 95 4.15 21.06 -1.63
N LEU A 96 2.93 20.53 -1.47
CA LEU A 96 2.02 20.26 -2.58
C LEU A 96 1.59 21.54 -3.29
N GLN A 97 1.34 22.61 -2.53
CA GLN A 97 1.00 23.92 -3.10
C GLN A 97 2.18 24.48 -3.89
N ARG A 98 3.39 24.46 -3.31
CA ARG A 98 4.62 24.89 -4.00
C ARG A 98 4.90 24.08 -5.26
N PHE A 99 4.73 22.76 -5.23
CA PHE A 99 4.90 21.92 -6.42
C PHE A 99 3.82 22.19 -7.47
N THR A 100 2.57 22.43 -7.06
CA THR A 100 1.47 22.75 -7.99
C THR A 100 1.69 24.11 -8.65
N ASP A 101 2.13 25.11 -7.88
CA ASP A 101 2.45 26.43 -8.37
C ASP A 101 3.67 26.37 -9.31
N TRP A 102 4.71 25.61 -8.95
CA TRP A 102 5.89 25.38 -9.80
C TRP A 102 5.55 24.60 -11.08
N MET A 103 4.68 23.59 -11.02
CA MET A 103 4.17 22.88 -12.20
C MET A 103 3.29 23.76 -13.08
N LYS A 104 2.55 24.71 -12.49
CA LYS A 104 1.75 25.67 -13.26
C LYS A 104 2.64 26.70 -13.96
N GLU A 105 3.78 27.02 -13.36
CA GLU A 105 4.72 28.04 -13.85
C GLU A 105 5.77 27.48 -14.82
N PHE A 106 6.20 26.22 -14.64
CA PHE A 106 7.28 25.58 -15.41
C PHE A 106 6.94 24.19 -15.96
N GLY A 107 5.77 23.63 -15.65
CA GLY A 107 5.34 22.33 -16.15
C GLY A 107 4.99 22.41 -17.62
N SER A 108 5.83 21.81 -18.46
CA SER A 108 5.58 21.74 -19.90
C SER A 108 4.39 20.81 -20.20
N VAL A 109 3.48 21.30 -21.05
CA VAL A 109 2.35 20.55 -21.65
C VAL A 109 2.80 19.32 -22.43
#